data_AF-A3X8Z6-F1
#
_entry.id   AF-A3X8Z6-F1
#
_cell.length_a   1.000
_cell.length_b   1.000
_cell.length_c   1.000
_cell.angle_alpha   90.00
_cell.angle_beta   90.00
_cell.angle_gamma   90.00
#
_symmetry.space_group_name_H-M   'P 1'
#
loop_
_entity.id
_entity.type
_entity.pdbx_description
1 polymer ?
#
loop_
_entity_poly.entity_id
_entity_poly.type
_entity_poly.pdbx_seq_one_letter_code
_entity_poly.pdbx_strand_id
1 'polypeptide(L)'
;MRLHGLDIARFFAFCGMVLVNFRIAAQVTAGSDFASNLTNALEGRAAALFVILAGIGLTLSPAPKRVVAARAAVLFGLGMANLMIFEADILHFYALYFLVALPILAAPTRVFLWAALAATVIGFAGLILLDYEANWNWGTLAYSNFWTIEGFVRHSFFNGWHPVFPWVSYVFLGMWIGRQALGHKTVQNRLILWGLAASLIALLPGLLVEDPELQELLGTASIPPGPFYIIAASGSACAMIGLMLRLGNLLDQLGLAEWLAAPGRMALSLYVAHIILGMGTLEAMGQLDGSLTPEAIFGFSLGFCALAMVMTWVWNLLAPRGPLETMMRRISEIFR
;
A
#
# COMPACT_ATOMS: atom_id res chain seq x y z
N MET A 1 -9.49 -16.97 -17.07
CA MET A 1 -9.87 -15.55 -17.21
C MET A 1 -8.90 -14.70 -16.40
N ARG A 2 -8.32 -13.67 -17.02
CA ARG A 2 -7.47 -12.70 -16.32
C ARG A 2 -8.38 -11.84 -15.45
N LEU A 3 -8.09 -11.75 -14.15
CA LEU A 3 -8.90 -10.96 -13.23
C LEU A 3 -8.50 -9.48 -13.34
N HIS A 4 -8.97 -8.79 -14.39
CA HIS A 4 -8.69 -7.36 -14.61
C HIS A 4 -8.99 -6.53 -13.35
N GLY A 5 -10.01 -6.92 -12.57
CA GLY A 5 -10.34 -6.28 -11.29
C GLY A 5 -9.18 -6.17 -10.29
N LEU A 6 -8.24 -7.12 -10.25
CA LEU A 6 -7.08 -7.03 -9.35
C LEU A 6 -6.07 -5.96 -9.80
N ASP A 7 -5.84 -5.87 -11.11
CA ASP A 7 -4.94 -4.88 -11.68
C ASP A 7 -5.58 -3.48 -11.59
N ILE A 8 -6.88 -3.36 -11.84
CA ILE A 8 -7.65 -2.12 -11.65
C ILE A 8 -7.60 -1.68 -10.19
N ALA A 9 -7.84 -2.58 -9.23
CA ALA A 9 -7.73 -2.25 -7.81
C ALA A 9 -6.31 -1.77 -7.45
N ARG A 10 -5.27 -2.36 -8.07
CA ARG A 10 -3.87 -1.90 -7.90
C ARG A 10 -3.66 -0.50 -8.43
N PHE A 11 -4.28 -0.15 -9.55
CA PHE A 11 -4.23 1.21 -10.09
C PHE A 11 -4.95 2.23 -9.19
N PHE A 12 -6.13 1.90 -8.65
CA PHE A 12 -6.79 2.77 -7.68
C PHE A 12 -5.98 2.96 -6.39
N ALA A 13 -5.34 1.90 -5.91
CA ALA A 13 -4.39 1.99 -4.80
C ALA A 13 -3.24 2.96 -5.13
N PHE A 14 -2.75 2.95 -6.38
CA PHE A 14 -1.72 3.86 -6.85
C PHE A 14 -2.17 5.30 -6.87
N CYS A 15 -3.34 5.58 -7.44
CA CYS A 15 -3.90 6.92 -7.41
C CYS A 15 -4.03 7.43 -5.97
N GLY A 16 -4.55 6.60 -5.05
CA GLY A 16 -4.66 6.98 -3.65
C GLY A 16 -3.32 7.30 -2.99
N MET A 17 -2.26 6.53 -3.26
CA MET A 17 -0.93 6.85 -2.76
C MET A 17 -0.36 8.13 -3.37
N VAL A 18 -0.59 8.39 -4.66
CA VAL A 18 -0.16 9.65 -5.29
C VAL A 18 -0.81 10.85 -4.61
N LEU A 19 -2.13 10.81 -4.40
CA LEU A 19 -2.88 11.88 -3.73
C LEU A 19 -2.32 12.19 -2.34
N VAL A 20 -2.02 11.15 -1.56
CA VAL A 20 -1.48 11.29 -0.20
C VAL A 20 -0.03 11.78 -0.22
N ASN A 21 0.82 11.14 -1.02
CA ASN A 21 2.25 11.44 -1.05
C ASN A 21 2.54 12.84 -1.60
N PHE A 22 1.83 13.26 -2.64
CA PHE A 22 2.01 14.61 -3.20
C PHE A 22 1.61 15.68 -2.18
N ARG A 23 0.55 15.45 -1.40
CA ARG A 23 0.15 16.37 -0.32
C ARG A 23 1.22 16.44 0.77
N ILE A 24 1.74 15.29 1.22
CA ILE A 24 2.79 15.21 2.25
C ILE A 24 4.06 15.92 1.75
N ALA A 25 4.51 15.61 0.54
CA ALA A 25 5.71 16.20 -0.04
C ALA A 25 5.57 17.70 -0.26
N ALA A 26 4.39 18.16 -0.68
CA ALA A 26 4.11 19.58 -0.86
C ALA A 26 3.85 20.33 0.46
N GLN A 27 3.89 19.65 1.61
CA GLN A 27 3.65 20.22 2.95
C GLN A 27 2.31 20.94 3.07
N VAL A 28 1.29 20.48 2.33
CA VAL A 28 -0.03 21.11 2.32
C VAL A 28 -0.86 20.61 3.50
N THR A 29 -1.23 21.52 4.38
CA THR A 29 -2.10 21.23 5.53
C THR A 29 -3.52 20.89 5.06
N ALA A 30 -4.10 19.82 5.61
CA ALA A 30 -5.48 19.43 5.29
C ALA A 30 -6.50 20.45 5.83
N GLY A 31 -7.49 20.78 5.00
CA GLY A 31 -8.67 21.57 5.36
C GLY A 31 -9.92 20.71 5.58
N SER A 32 -11.08 21.36 5.65
CA SER A 32 -12.40 20.70 5.72
C SER A 32 -13.06 20.47 4.36
N ASP A 33 -12.35 20.76 3.27
CA ASP A 33 -12.83 20.64 1.90
C ASP A 33 -12.91 19.17 1.42
N PHE A 34 -13.55 18.96 0.27
CA PHE A 34 -13.71 17.62 -0.30
C PHE A 34 -12.37 16.95 -0.62
N ALA A 35 -11.39 17.69 -1.15
CA ALA A 35 -10.08 17.14 -1.54
C ALA A 35 -9.29 16.68 -0.32
N SER A 36 -9.28 17.47 0.75
CA SER A 36 -8.67 17.13 2.04
C SER A 36 -9.33 15.90 2.66
N ASN A 37 -10.67 15.87 2.74
CA ASN A 37 -11.41 14.75 3.33
C ASN A 37 -11.18 13.44 2.56
N LEU A 38 -11.22 13.49 1.23
CA LEU A 38 -10.96 12.32 0.41
C LEU A 38 -9.51 11.84 0.55
N THR A 39 -8.55 12.75 0.55
CA THR A 39 -7.13 12.40 0.71
C THR A 39 -6.85 11.80 2.09
N ASN A 40 -7.44 12.35 3.15
CA ASN A 40 -7.38 11.78 4.51
C ASN A 40 -8.01 10.39 4.58
N ALA A 41 -9.13 10.16 3.90
CA ALA A 41 -9.76 8.84 3.84
C ALA A 41 -8.87 7.80 3.15
N LEU A 42 -8.00 8.21 2.21
CA LEU A 42 -7.08 7.33 1.49
C LEU A 42 -5.76 7.11 2.22
N GLU A 43 -5.41 7.99 3.16
CA GLU A 43 -4.17 7.94 3.92
C GLU A 43 -4.00 6.60 4.65
N GLY A 44 -2.87 5.94 4.38
CA GLY A 44 -2.57 4.58 4.81
C GLY A 44 -3.44 3.48 4.15
N ARG A 45 -4.74 3.71 3.91
CA ARG A 45 -5.67 2.70 3.35
C ARG A 45 -5.34 2.34 1.90
N ALA A 46 -4.88 3.32 1.10
CA ALA A 46 -4.41 3.09 -0.26
C ALA A 46 -3.17 2.17 -0.29
N ALA A 47 -2.21 2.42 0.61
CA ALA A 47 -1.04 1.56 0.78
C ALA A 47 -1.42 0.15 1.28
N ALA A 48 -2.34 0.04 2.24
CA ALA A 48 -2.82 -1.25 2.74
C ALA A 48 -3.46 -2.12 1.64
N LEU A 49 -4.29 -1.53 0.77
CA LEU A 49 -4.84 -2.20 -0.41
C LEU A 49 -3.72 -2.76 -1.31
N PHE A 50 -2.67 -1.97 -1.51
CA PHE A 50 -1.50 -2.34 -2.27
C PHE A 50 -0.76 -3.55 -1.67
N VAL A 51 -0.59 -3.56 -0.35
CA VAL A 51 0.11 -4.64 0.37
C VAL A 51 -0.72 -5.93 0.34
N ILE A 52 -2.04 -5.83 0.48
CA ILE A 52 -2.96 -6.97 0.32
C ILE A 52 -2.88 -7.54 -1.10
N LEU A 53 -2.89 -6.70 -2.13
CA LEU A 53 -2.75 -7.14 -3.53
C LEU A 53 -1.40 -7.82 -3.80
N ALA A 54 -0.33 -7.41 -3.11
CA ALA A 54 0.96 -8.07 -3.18
C ALA A 54 0.92 -9.47 -2.55
N GLY A 55 0.28 -9.61 -1.38
CA GLY A 55 0.03 -10.90 -0.75
C GLY A 55 -0.80 -11.84 -1.62
N ILE A 56 -1.84 -11.33 -2.27
CA ILE A 56 -2.63 -12.08 -3.28
C ILE A 56 -1.71 -12.61 -4.38
N GLY A 57 -0.83 -11.75 -4.90
CA GLY A 57 0.14 -12.10 -5.94
C GLY A 57 1.10 -13.25 -5.56
N LEU A 58 1.54 -13.32 -4.29
CA LEU A 58 2.41 -14.40 -3.80
C LEU A 58 1.77 -15.79 -3.88
N THR A 59 0.44 -15.87 -3.79
CA THR A 59 -0.30 -17.14 -3.80
C THR A 59 -0.96 -17.46 -5.14
N LEU A 60 -1.36 -16.46 -5.93
CA LEU A 60 -1.94 -16.66 -7.26
C LEU A 60 -0.91 -17.15 -8.29
N SER A 61 0.36 -16.76 -8.13
CA SER A 61 1.45 -17.21 -8.99
C SER A 61 2.61 -17.71 -8.13
N PRO A 62 2.47 -18.91 -7.54
CA PRO A 62 3.50 -19.47 -6.67
C PRO A 62 4.85 -19.50 -7.38
N ALA A 63 5.88 -19.05 -6.67
CA ALA A 63 7.26 -19.06 -7.14
C ALA A 63 8.14 -19.75 -6.10
N PRO A 64 9.28 -20.34 -6.52
CA PRO A 64 10.27 -20.85 -5.58
C PRO A 64 10.68 -19.79 -4.55
N LYS A 65 10.97 -20.20 -3.31
CA LYS A 65 11.39 -19.28 -2.23
C LYS A 65 12.57 -18.39 -2.65
N ARG A 66 13.51 -18.93 -3.45
CA ARG A 66 14.67 -18.20 -3.98
C ARG A 66 14.26 -17.05 -4.92
N VAL A 67 13.25 -17.25 -5.77
CA VAL A 67 12.72 -16.21 -6.65
C VAL A 67 12.04 -15.10 -5.84
N VAL A 68 11.29 -15.45 -4.80
CA VAL A 68 10.67 -14.45 -3.90
C VAL A 68 11.73 -13.68 -3.12
N ALA A 69 12.77 -14.36 -2.62
CA ALA A 69 13.91 -13.71 -1.96
C ALA A 69 14.67 -12.76 -2.91
N ALA A 70 14.87 -13.15 -4.17
CA ALA A 70 15.49 -12.29 -5.17
C ALA A 70 14.64 -11.03 -5.47
N ARG A 71 13.31 -11.18 -5.55
CA ARG A 71 12.40 -10.02 -5.68
C ARG A 71 12.48 -9.11 -4.46
N ALA A 72 12.50 -9.68 -3.25
CA ALA A 72 12.69 -8.92 -2.02
C ALA A 72 14.02 -8.17 -2.03
N ALA A 73 15.13 -8.80 -2.45
CA ALA A 73 16.43 -8.14 -2.54
C ALA A 73 16.44 -6.96 -3.54
N VAL A 74 15.78 -7.11 -4.70
CA VAL A 74 15.63 -6.02 -5.67
C VAL A 74 14.82 -4.87 -5.08
N LEU A 75 13.67 -5.17 -4.46
CA LEU A 75 12.82 -4.16 -3.81
C LEU A 75 13.55 -3.47 -2.66
N PHE A 76 14.36 -4.21 -1.91
CA PHE A 76 15.18 -3.66 -0.83
C PHE A 76 16.21 -2.68 -1.38
N GLY A 77 16.98 -3.06 -2.40
CA GLY A 77 17.97 -2.17 -3.01
C GLY A 77 17.33 -0.91 -3.60
N LEU A 78 16.19 -1.05 -4.29
CA LEU A 78 15.45 0.09 -4.82
C LEU A 78 14.89 0.99 -3.70
N GLY A 79 14.35 0.40 -2.64
CA GLY A 79 13.83 1.15 -1.49
C GLY A 79 14.91 1.90 -0.73
N MET A 80 16.05 1.26 -0.47
CA MET A 80 17.21 1.92 0.17
C MET A 80 17.74 3.08 -0.68
N ALA A 81 17.75 2.96 -2.01
CA ALA A 81 18.11 4.06 -2.89
C ALA A 81 17.03 5.17 -2.88
N ASN A 82 15.75 4.79 -2.85
CA ASN A 82 14.63 5.72 -2.84
C ASN A 82 14.54 6.53 -1.54
N LEU A 83 14.91 5.93 -0.40
CA LEU A 83 14.98 6.61 0.91
C LEU A 83 15.95 7.81 0.92
N MET A 84 16.91 7.88 0.00
CA MET A 84 17.80 9.04 -0.14
C MET A 84 17.09 10.27 -0.74
N ILE A 85 15.92 10.08 -1.34
CA ILE A 85 15.14 11.11 -2.05
C ILE A 85 13.79 11.34 -1.36
N PHE A 86 13.18 10.28 -0.83
CA PHE A 86 11.84 10.33 -0.24
C PHE A 86 11.73 9.42 0.99
N GLU A 87 11.56 10.01 2.16
CA GLU A 87 11.56 9.30 3.46
C GLU A 87 10.37 8.34 3.64
N ALA A 88 9.22 8.61 3.01
CA ALA A 88 8.04 7.74 3.05
C ALA A 88 8.08 6.60 2.01
N ASP A 89 9.28 6.07 1.72
CA ASP A 89 9.45 4.90 0.85
C ASP A 89 8.72 3.67 1.40
N ILE A 90 7.99 2.97 0.54
CA ILE A 90 7.32 1.71 0.88
C ILE A 90 8.08 0.46 0.39
N LEU A 91 9.03 0.61 -0.53
CA LEU A 91 9.66 -0.54 -1.22
C LEU A 91 10.54 -1.38 -0.29
N HIS A 92 11.31 -0.76 0.61
CA HIS A 92 12.13 -1.50 1.55
C HIS A 92 11.27 -2.30 2.55
N PHE A 93 10.12 -1.76 2.97
CA PHE A 93 9.16 -2.50 3.78
C PHE A 93 8.57 -3.70 3.04
N TYR A 94 8.23 -3.55 1.75
CA TYR A 94 7.76 -4.66 0.91
C TYR A 94 8.76 -5.82 0.86
N ALA A 95 10.04 -5.49 0.74
CA ALA A 95 11.09 -6.49 0.78
C ALA A 95 11.05 -7.28 2.10
N LEU A 96 10.97 -6.57 3.23
CA LEU A 96 10.90 -7.20 4.56
C LEU A 96 9.62 -8.03 4.72
N TYR A 97 8.48 -7.55 4.27
CA TYR A 97 7.23 -8.33 4.31
C TYR A 97 7.36 -9.64 3.54
N PHE A 98 7.98 -9.60 2.36
CA PHE A 98 8.21 -10.81 1.55
C PHE A 98 9.16 -11.77 2.26
N LEU A 99 10.24 -11.27 2.88
CA LEU A 99 11.16 -12.08 3.67
C LEU A 99 10.44 -12.75 4.86
N VAL A 100 9.60 -12.02 5.58
CA VAL A 100 8.78 -12.54 6.69
C VAL A 100 7.74 -13.57 6.21
N ALA A 101 7.23 -13.43 4.99
CA ALA A 101 6.29 -14.40 4.39
C ALA A 101 6.96 -15.68 3.86
N LEU A 102 8.27 -15.66 3.56
CA LEU A 102 9.01 -16.79 2.97
C LEU A 102 8.81 -18.14 3.71
N PRO A 103 8.85 -18.21 5.06
CA PRO A 103 8.74 -19.48 5.77
C PRO A 103 7.40 -20.18 5.51
N ILE A 104 6.32 -19.40 5.37
CA ILE A 104 4.94 -19.90 5.33
C ILE A 104 4.29 -19.88 3.94
N LEU A 105 5.00 -19.54 2.86
CA LEU A 105 4.43 -19.50 1.49
C LEU A 105 3.63 -20.76 1.10
N ALA A 106 4.14 -21.93 1.49
CA ALA A 106 3.52 -23.23 1.20
C ALA A 106 2.61 -23.76 2.33
N ALA A 107 2.42 -22.99 3.41
CA ALA A 107 1.61 -23.42 4.56
C ALA A 107 0.12 -23.54 4.19
N PRO A 108 -0.70 -24.26 4.98
CA PRO A 108 -2.15 -24.32 4.80
C PRO A 108 -2.81 -22.94 4.91
N THR A 109 -3.93 -22.72 4.20
CA THR A 109 -4.60 -21.42 4.10
C THR A 109 -4.99 -20.82 5.47
N ARG A 110 -5.28 -21.66 6.48
CA ARG A 110 -5.62 -21.21 7.84
C ARG A 110 -4.44 -20.53 8.55
N VAL A 111 -3.20 -20.91 8.22
CA VAL A 111 -2.00 -20.34 8.84
C VAL A 111 -1.87 -18.85 8.55
N PHE A 112 -2.32 -18.40 7.37
CA PHE A 112 -2.25 -16.98 7.01
C PHE A 112 -3.11 -16.08 7.91
N LEU A 113 -4.30 -16.54 8.32
CA LEU A 113 -5.14 -15.75 9.23
C LEU A 113 -4.52 -15.70 10.65
N TRP A 114 -3.95 -16.80 11.12
CA TRP A 114 -3.23 -16.82 12.40
C TRP A 114 -1.96 -15.95 12.36
N ALA A 115 -1.23 -15.97 11.25
CA ALA A 115 -0.06 -15.12 11.05
C ALA A 115 -0.44 -13.63 10.99
N ALA A 116 -1.57 -13.30 10.33
CA ALA A 116 -2.12 -11.94 10.33
C ALA A 116 -2.48 -11.48 11.74
N LEU A 117 -3.20 -12.31 12.50
CA LEU A 117 -3.55 -12.02 13.89
C LEU A 117 -2.31 -11.84 14.76
N ALA A 118 -1.33 -12.75 14.66
CA ALA A 118 -0.09 -12.66 15.41
C ALA A 118 0.68 -11.37 15.10
N ALA A 119 0.78 -10.99 13.82
CA ALA A 119 1.43 -9.74 13.43
C ALA A 119 0.74 -8.51 14.01
N THR A 120 -0.60 -8.47 14.01
CA THR A 120 -1.37 -7.39 14.63
C THR A 120 -1.17 -7.33 16.14
N VAL A 121 -1.20 -8.50 16.82
CA VAL A 121 -0.99 -8.57 18.27
C VAL A 121 0.42 -8.14 18.65
N ILE A 122 1.45 -8.54 17.89
CA ILE A 122 2.84 -8.12 18.11
C ILE A 122 2.98 -6.61 17.93
N GLY A 123 2.42 -6.04 16.86
CA GLY A 123 2.43 -4.59 16.63
C GLY A 123 1.74 -3.83 17.76
N PHE A 124 0.56 -4.28 18.17
CA PHE A 124 -0.19 -3.67 19.27
C PHE A 124 0.52 -3.78 20.62
N ALA A 125 1.12 -4.93 20.94
CA ALA A 125 1.96 -5.07 22.12
C ALA A 125 3.16 -4.12 22.07
N GLY A 126 3.75 -3.92 20.90
CA GLY A 126 4.79 -2.91 20.69
C GLY A 126 4.31 -1.50 21.05
N LEU A 127 3.11 -1.09 20.60
CA LEU A 127 2.55 0.23 20.91
C LEU A 127 2.34 0.48 22.40
N ILE A 128 2.12 -0.58 23.19
CA ILE A 128 1.94 -0.49 24.64
C ILE A 128 3.29 -0.52 25.39
N LEU A 129 4.26 -1.29 24.88
CA LEU A 129 5.49 -1.61 25.60
C LEU A 129 6.69 -0.75 25.19
N LEU A 130 6.64 -0.10 24.03
CA LEU A 130 7.76 0.63 23.44
C LEU A 130 7.33 2.07 23.11
N ASP A 131 8.30 2.97 23.16
CA ASP A 131 8.13 4.35 22.72
C ASP A 131 8.07 4.42 21.18
N TYR A 132 6.89 4.77 20.65
CA TYR A 132 6.65 4.91 19.21
C TYR A 132 7.27 6.18 18.64
N GLU A 133 7.38 7.25 19.43
CA GLU A 133 7.93 8.55 19.00
C GLU A 133 9.45 8.54 18.95
N ALA A 134 10.10 7.56 19.57
CA ALA A 134 11.56 7.42 19.58
C ALA A 134 12.18 7.57 18.18
N ASN A 135 13.16 8.48 18.08
CA ASN A 135 13.89 8.90 16.87
C ASN A 135 13.12 9.76 15.85
N TRP A 136 11.82 9.99 15.99
CA TRP A 136 11.06 10.84 15.06
C TRP A 136 11.18 12.33 15.38
N ASN A 137 11.24 13.15 14.33
CA ASN A 137 10.84 14.55 14.38
C ASN A 137 9.59 14.73 13.51
N TRP A 138 8.41 14.72 14.14
CA TRP A 138 7.13 14.87 13.43
C TRP A 138 6.90 16.24 12.78
N GLY A 139 7.66 17.26 13.19
CA GLY A 139 7.59 18.59 12.57
C GLY A 139 8.28 18.62 11.21
N THR A 140 9.38 17.89 11.04
CA THR A 140 10.10 17.80 9.76
C THR A 140 9.88 16.48 9.03
N LEU A 141 9.12 15.56 9.63
CA LEU A 141 8.93 14.17 9.17
C LEU A 141 10.25 13.42 8.96
N ALA A 142 11.28 13.76 9.74
CA ALA A 142 12.62 13.18 9.61
C ALA A 142 12.87 12.08 10.66
N TYR A 143 13.48 10.96 10.26
CA TYR A 143 13.86 9.89 11.18
C TYR A 143 15.36 9.89 11.52
N SER A 144 15.68 10.12 12.79
CA SER A 144 17.06 10.11 13.27
C SER A 144 17.62 8.68 13.44
N ASN A 145 18.95 8.54 13.34
CA ASN A 145 19.65 7.25 13.55
C ASN A 145 19.24 6.10 12.63
N PHE A 146 18.52 6.35 11.52
CA PHE A 146 18.07 5.32 10.58
C PHE A 146 19.21 4.39 10.13
N TRP A 147 20.39 4.95 9.86
CA TRP A 147 21.55 4.21 9.36
C TRP A 147 22.29 3.38 10.42
N THR A 148 21.87 3.43 11.68
CA THR A 148 22.35 2.53 12.72
C THR A 148 21.56 1.23 12.69
N ILE A 149 22.15 0.12 13.16
CA ILE A 149 21.45 -1.18 13.21
C ILE A 149 20.20 -1.09 14.09
N GLU A 150 20.30 -0.45 15.26
CA GLU A 150 19.16 -0.27 16.17
C GLU A 150 18.05 0.60 15.54
N GLY A 151 18.43 1.76 14.99
CA GLY A 151 17.47 2.68 14.37
C GLY A 151 16.78 2.07 13.17
N PHE A 152 17.50 1.35 12.30
CA PHE A 152 16.93 0.62 11.17
C PHE A 152 15.94 -0.45 11.65
N VAL A 153 16.30 -1.27 12.64
CA VAL A 153 15.41 -2.31 13.16
C VAL A 153 14.15 -1.70 13.77
N ARG A 154 14.28 -0.65 14.59
CA ARG A 154 13.13 0.05 15.19
C ARG A 154 12.21 0.63 14.10
N HIS A 155 12.78 1.36 13.14
CA HIS A 155 12.03 1.94 12.03
C HIS A 155 11.33 0.86 11.19
N SER A 156 12.09 -0.13 10.74
CA SER A 156 11.59 -1.15 9.83
C SER A 156 10.53 -2.05 10.48
N PHE A 157 10.67 -2.40 11.76
CA PHE A 157 9.81 -3.39 12.40
C PHE A 157 8.72 -2.81 13.31
N PHE A 158 8.84 -1.57 13.76
CA PHE A 158 7.96 -1.03 14.79
C PHE A 158 7.37 0.35 14.49
N ASN A 159 8.19 1.39 14.26
CA ASN A 159 7.72 2.77 14.22
C ASN A 159 7.97 3.53 12.91
N GLY A 160 8.33 2.87 11.81
CA GLY A 160 8.43 3.52 10.51
C GLY A 160 7.08 3.95 9.93
N TRP A 161 7.06 4.47 8.70
CA TRP A 161 5.81 4.80 8.00
C TRP A 161 4.90 3.59 7.79
N HIS A 162 5.49 2.43 7.49
CA HIS A 162 4.79 1.16 7.24
C HIS A 162 5.54 -0.01 7.90
N PRO A 163 5.60 -0.07 9.24
CA PRO A 163 6.46 -1.03 9.94
C PRO A 163 5.99 -2.47 9.73
N VAL A 164 6.94 -3.43 9.67
CA VAL A 164 6.66 -4.88 9.52
C VAL A 164 5.55 -5.33 10.45
N PHE A 165 5.62 -4.95 11.73
CA PHE A 165 4.53 -5.15 12.66
C PHE A 165 3.82 -3.82 12.89
N PRO A 166 2.50 -3.73 12.62
CA PRO A 166 1.59 -4.80 12.23
C PRO A 166 1.38 -5.02 10.71
N TRP A 167 1.99 -4.24 9.81
CA TRP A 167 1.58 -4.20 8.39
C TRP A 167 1.74 -5.51 7.61
N VAL A 168 2.62 -6.41 8.02
CA VAL A 168 2.76 -7.74 7.37
C VAL A 168 1.46 -8.57 7.49
N SER A 169 0.57 -8.22 8.42
CA SER A 169 -0.79 -8.76 8.49
C SER A 169 -1.56 -8.61 7.18
N TYR A 170 -1.38 -7.50 6.47
CA TYR A 170 -1.98 -7.25 5.15
C TYR A 170 -1.47 -8.22 4.08
N VAL A 171 -0.17 -8.54 4.10
CA VAL A 171 0.39 -9.55 3.19
C VAL A 171 -0.24 -10.91 3.47
N PHE A 172 -0.33 -11.31 4.72
CA PHE A 172 -0.93 -12.58 5.10
C PHE A 172 -2.43 -12.65 4.77
N LEU A 173 -3.18 -11.58 5.02
CA LEU A 173 -4.57 -11.46 4.58
C LEU A 173 -4.67 -11.60 3.05
N GLY A 174 -3.80 -10.91 2.32
CA GLY A 174 -3.70 -11.03 0.86
C GLY A 174 -3.44 -12.46 0.40
N MET A 175 -2.50 -13.16 1.03
CA MET A 175 -2.22 -14.58 0.73
C MET A 175 -3.43 -15.48 1.02
N TRP A 176 -4.22 -15.19 2.05
CA TRP A 176 -5.48 -15.89 2.31
C TRP A 176 -6.52 -15.62 1.22
N ILE A 177 -6.69 -14.36 0.80
CA ILE A 177 -7.61 -13.95 -0.28
C ILE A 177 -7.21 -14.59 -1.61
N GLY A 178 -5.92 -14.60 -1.94
CA GLY A 178 -5.41 -15.13 -3.21
C GLY A 178 -5.62 -16.64 -3.39
N ARG A 179 -5.90 -17.37 -2.30
CA ARG A 179 -6.30 -18.79 -2.34
C ARG A 179 -7.81 -19.02 -2.42
N GLN A 180 -8.62 -17.97 -2.41
CA GLN A 180 -10.06 -18.08 -2.62
C GLN A 180 -10.40 -18.13 -4.12
N ALA A 181 -11.59 -18.63 -4.46
CA ALA A 181 -12.08 -18.63 -5.84
C ALA A 181 -12.55 -17.22 -6.27
N LEU A 182 -11.61 -16.31 -6.53
CA LEU A 182 -11.86 -14.89 -6.83
C LEU A 182 -12.75 -14.65 -8.07
N GLY A 183 -12.87 -15.63 -8.96
CA GLY A 183 -13.80 -15.58 -10.10
C GLY A 183 -15.27 -15.83 -9.73
N HIS A 184 -15.55 -16.35 -8.54
CA HIS A 184 -16.92 -16.66 -8.12
C HIS A 184 -17.60 -15.42 -7.52
N LYS A 185 -18.80 -15.09 -8.01
CA LYS A 185 -19.61 -13.95 -7.52
C LYS A 185 -19.83 -14.00 -6.00
N THR A 186 -19.99 -15.20 -5.42
CA THR A 186 -20.16 -15.37 -3.97
C THR A 186 -18.94 -14.88 -3.19
N VAL A 187 -17.72 -15.15 -3.67
CA VAL A 187 -16.49 -14.68 -3.02
C VAL A 187 -16.37 -13.16 -3.17
N GLN A 188 -16.65 -12.63 -4.36
CA GLN A 188 -16.62 -11.19 -4.63
C GLN A 188 -17.59 -10.43 -3.73
N ASN A 189 -18.84 -10.88 -3.63
CA ASN A 189 -19.85 -10.27 -2.76
C ASN A 189 -19.49 -10.39 -1.27
N ARG A 190 -18.89 -11.51 -0.85
CA ARG A 190 -18.40 -11.67 0.53
C ARG A 190 -17.27 -10.70 0.85
N LEU A 191 -16.33 -10.48 -0.06
CA LEU A 191 -15.27 -9.48 0.10
C LEU A 191 -15.85 -8.07 0.25
N ILE A 192 -16.89 -7.72 -0.53
CA ILE A 192 -17.60 -6.45 -0.42
C ILE A 192 -18.29 -6.33 0.94
N LEU A 193 -19.19 -7.27 1.27
CA LEU A 193 -20.04 -7.17 2.46
C LEU A 193 -19.23 -7.24 3.76
N TRP A 194 -18.35 -8.24 3.90
CA TRP A 194 -17.52 -8.37 5.10
C TRP A 194 -16.44 -7.31 5.18
N GLY A 195 -15.93 -6.84 4.03
CA GLY A 195 -14.98 -5.72 4.00
C GLY A 195 -15.62 -4.42 4.51
N LEU A 196 -16.82 -4.08 4.03
CA LEU A 196 -17.57 -2.92 4.52
C LEU A 196 -17.94 -3.07 5.99
N ALA A 197 -18.45 -4.24 6.40
CA ALA A 197 -18.78 -4.49 7.80
C ALA A 197 -17.57 -4.33 8.72
N ALA A 198 -16.43 -4.94 8.38
CA ALA A 198 -15.20 -4.79 9.15
C ALA A 198 -14.73 -3.32 9.22
N SER A 199 -14.80 -2.60 8.09
CA SER A 199 -14.43 -1.19 8.04
C SER A 199 -15.30 -0.30 8.93
N LEU A 200 -16.60 -0.57 9.01
CA LEU A 200 -17.53 0.20 9.83
C LEU A 200 -17.42 -0.17 11.31
N ILE A 201 -17.32 -1.46 11.62
CA ILE A 201 -17.18 -1.95 13.01
C ILE A 201 -15.90 -1.42 13.65
N ALA A 202 -14.81 -1.30 12.87
CA ALA A 202 -13.55 -0.75 13.36
C ALA A 202 -13.62 0.71 13.81
N LEU A 203 -14.66 1.46 13.41
CA LEU A 203 -14.86 2.85 13.87
C LEU A 203 -15.45 2.92 15.28
N LEU A 204 -16.15 1.87 15.73
CA LEU A 204 -16.91 1.91 16.98
C LEU A 204 -16.06 2.22 18.22
N PRO A 205 -14.88 1.60 18.44
CA PRO A 205 -14.08 1.89 19.64
C PRO A 205 -13.68 3.36 19.75
N GLY A 206 -13.23 3.98 18.67
CA GLY A 206 -12.87 5.40 18.65
C GLY A 206 -14.05 6.35 18.91
N LEU A 207 -15.29 5.91 18.65
CA LEU A 207 -16.50 6.68 18.95
C LEU A 207 -16.99 6.51 20.40
N LEU A 208 -16.59 5.44 21.07
CA LEU A 208 -17.06 5.06 22.41
C LEU A 208 -16.09 5.46 23.53
N VAL A 209 -14.85 5.78 23.17
CA VAL A 209 -13.79 6.13 24.12
C VAL A 209 -13.63 7.65 24.14
N GLU A 210 -13.62 8.25 25.33
CA GLU A 210 -13.41 9.69 25.51
C GLU A 210 -11.96 10.05 25.86
N ASP A 211 -11.21 9.10 26.41
CA ASP A 211 -9.79 9.29 26.78
C ASP A 211 -8.94 9.48 25.52
N PRO A 212 -8.23 10.62 25.37
CA PRO A 212 -7.41 10.92 24.19
C PRO A 212 -6.33 9.88 23.88
N GLU A 213 -5.66 9.33 24.91
CA GLU A 213 -4.59 8.34 24.71
C GLU A 213 -5.17 7.02 24.15
N LEU A 214 -6.33 6.62 24.69
CA LEU A 214 -7.03 5.44 24.20
C LEU A 214 -7.69 5.70 22.83
N GLN A 215 -8.10 6.93 22.52
CA GLN A 215 -8.60 7.27 21.18
C GLN A 215 -7.51 7.17 20.12
N GLU A 216 -6.29 7.60 20.41
CA GLU A 216 -5.15 7.47 19.50
C GLU A 216 -4.83 5.99 19.25
N LEU A 217 -4.81 5.18 20.31
CA LEU A 217 -4.48 3.77 20.24
C LEU A 217 -5.58 2.90 19.60
N LEU A 218 -6.86 3.20 19.90
CA LEU A 218 -8.02 2.41 19.46
C LEU A 218 -8.74 3.02 18.24
N GLY A 219 -8.23 4.13 17.72
CA GLY A 219 -8.74 4.80 16.53
C GLY A 219 -8.43 4.07 15.23
N THR A 220 -8.75 4.73 14.12
CA THR A 220 -8.47 4.25 12.76
C THR A 220 -7.51 5.15 11.98
N ALA A 221 -6.73 5.95 12.70
CA ALA A 221 -5.60 6.68 12.15
C ALA A 221 -4.50 5.70 11.74
N SER A 222 -3.72 6.04 10.72
CA SER A 222 -2.69 5.15 10.19
C SER A 222 -1.38 5.15 10.98
N ILE A 223 -1.20 6.17 11.81
CA ILE A 223 0.00 6.41 12.63
C ILE A 223 -0.49 6.90 14.01
N PRO A 224 -0.14 6.20 15.10
CA PRO A 224 0.39 4.83 15.12
C PRO A 224 -0.63 3.80 14.56
N PRO A 225 -0.18 2.71 13.92
CA PRO A 225 -1.09 1.73 13.31
C PRO A 225 -1.71 0.78 14.35
N GLY A 226 -2.78 1.23 15.01
CA GLY A 226 -3.54 0.43 15.97
C GLY A 226 -4.33 -0.74 15.36
N PRO A 227 -4.86 -1.67 16.17
CA PRO A 227 -5.55 -2.86 15.70
C PRO A 227 -6.82 -2.53 14.90
N PHE A 228 -7.54 -1.47 15.27
CA PHE A 228 -8.74 -1.03 14.57
C PHE A 228 -8.41 -0.35 13.24
N TYR A 229 -7.29 0.36 13.14
CA TYR A 229 -6.76 0.76 11.83
C TYR A 229 -6.51 -0.44 10.91
N ILE A 230 -5.88 -1.50 11.41
CA ILE A 230 -5.62 -2.73 10.61
C ILE A 230 -6.92 -3.36 10.12
N ILE A 231 -7.94 -3.43 10.98
CA ILE A 231 -9.26 -3.94 10.59
C ILE A 231 -9.93 -3.02 9.58
N ALA A 232 -9.90 -1.70 9.81
CA ALA A 232 -10.54 -0.71 8.95
C ALA A 232 -9.95 -0.73 7.53
N ALA A 233 -8.63 -0.65 7.44
CA ALA A 233 -7.91 -0.65 6.17
C ALA A 233 -8.02 -1.99 5.44
N SER A 234 -7.94 -3.13 6.17
CA SER A 234 -8.22 -4.46 5.61
C SER A 234 -9.62 -4.55 5.05
N GLY A 235 -10.61 -4.02 5.77
CA GLY A 235 -12.00 -3.99 5.37
C GLY A 235 -12.21 -3.18 4.09
N SER A 236 -11.72 -1.94 4.06
CA SER A 236 -11.81 -1.08 2.88
C SER A 236 -11.10 -1.67 1.66
N ALA A 237 -9.94 -2.32 1.86
CA ALA A 237 -9.22 -2.97 0.79
C ALA A 237 -9.96 -4.20 0.24
N CYS A 238 -10.52 -5.05 1.12
CA CYS A 238 -11.35 -6.18 0.73
C CYS A 238 -12.58 -5.72 -0.06
N ALA A 239 -13.23 -4.64 0.40
CA ALA A 239 -14.38 -4.07 -0.29
C ALA A 239 -14.01 -3.57 -1.69
N MET A 240 -12.90 -2.82 -1.82
CA MET A 240 -12.39 -2.35 -3.10
C MET A 240 -12.03 -3.49 -4.05
N ILE A 241 -11.31 -4.51 -3.57
CA ILE A 241 -10.95 -5.70 -4.36
C ILE A 241 -12.21 -6.41 -4.85
N GLY A 242 -13.15 -6.69 -3.95
CA GLY A 242 -14.42 -7.35 -4.29
C GLY A 242 -15.24 -6.55 -5.31
N LEU A 243 -15.30 -5.23 -5.15
CA LEU A 243 -15.99 -4.32 -6.06
C LEU A 243 -15.35 -4.34 -7.45
N MET A 244 -14.03 -4.19 -7.55
CA MET A 244 -13.33 -4.20 -8.84
C MET A 244 -13.40 -5.56 -9.54
N LEU A 245 -13.37 -6.66 -8.79
CA LEU A 245 -13.62 -8.00 -9.34
C LEU A 245 -15.05 -8.14 -9.89
N ARG A 246 -16.04 -7.56 -9.20
CA ARG A 246 -17.44 -7.63 -9.59
C ARG A 246 -17.78 -6.76 -10.79
N LEU A 247 -17.16 -5.58 -10.87
CA LEU A 247 -17.30 -4.61 -11.96
C LEU A 247 -16.43 -4.96 -13.17
N GLY A 248 -15.44 -5.84 -13.02
CA GLY A 248 -14.50 -6.19 -14.10
C GLY A 248 -15.19 -6.55 -15.42
N ASN A 249 -16.21 -7.40 -15.39
CA ASN A 249 -16.96 -7.78 -16.61
C ASN A 249 -17.71 -6.60 -17.24
N LEU A 250 -18.24 -5.68 -16.43
CA LEU A 250 -18.92 -4.48 -16.92
C LEU A 250 -17.91 -3.53 -17.57
N LEU A 251 -16.78 -3.29 -16.90
CA LEU A 251 -15.71 -2.44 -17.43
C LEU A 251 -15.10 -3.03 -18.72
N ASP A 252 -15.07 -4.35 -18.84
CA ASP A 252 -14.61 -5.05 -20.04
C ASP A 252 -15.59 -4.86 -21.21
N GLN A 253 -16.89 -5.00 -20.95
CA GLN A 253 -17.94 -4.71 -21.93
C GLN A 253 -17.96 -3.24 -22.38
N LEU A 254 -17.59 -2.31 -21.50
CA LEU A 254 -17.46 -0.89 -21.81
C LEU A 254 -16.12 -0.53 -22.50
N GLY A 255 -15.20 -1.49 -22.68
CA GLY A 255 -13.87 -1.25 -23.26
C GLY A 255 -12.92 -0.47 -22.36
N LEU A 256 -13.27 -0.25 -21.09
CA LEU A 256 -12.49 0.52 -20.11
C LEU A 256 -11.53 -0.35 -19.29
N ALA A 257 -11.75 -1.67 -19.24
CA ALA A 257 -10.99 -2.56 -18.37
C ALA A 257 -9.48 -2.49 -18.63
N GLU A 258 -9.05 -2.48 -19.90
CA GLU A 258 -7.62 -2.47 -20.23
C GLU A 258 -6.96 -1.12 -19.93
N TRP A 259 -7.68 0.00 -20.13
CA TRP A 259 -7.21 1.35 -19.77
C TRP A 259 -6.92 1.47 -18.27
N LEU A 260 -7.74 0.84 -17.43
CA LEU A 260 -7.61 0.88 -15.98
C LEU A 260 -6.68 -0.21 -15.43
N ALA A 261 -6.60 -1.36 -16.10
CA ALA A 261 -5.76 -2.49 -15.68
C ALA A 261 -4.29 -2.29 -16.08
N ALA A 262 -4.03 -1.69 -17.25
CA ALA A 262 -2.69 -1.46 -17.78
C ALA A 262 -1.74 -0.78 -16.78
N PRO A 263 -2.09 0.38 -16.18
CA PRO A 263 -1.21 1.07 -15.26
C PRO A 263 -0.99 0.23 -13.99
N GLY A 264 -2.03 -0.50 -13.54
CA GLY A 264 -1.95 -1.41 -12.39
C GLY A 264 -0.98 -2.58 -12.58
N ARG A 265 -0.63 -2.96 -13.80
CA ARG A 265 0.42 -3.96 -14.07
C ARG A 265 1.83 -3.40 -14.03
N MET A 266 1.95 -2.07 -14.04
CA MET A 266 3.20 -1.30 -14.07
C MET A 266 3.39 -0.51 -12.76
N ALA A 267 2.80 -1.00 -11.67
CA ALA A 267 2.74 -0.27 -10.41
C ALA A 267 4.11 0.04 -9.79
N LEU A 268 5.13 -0.81 -9.96
CA LEU A 268 6.49 -0.54 -9.45
C LEU A 268 7.14 0.58 -10.26
N SER A 269 7.03 0.53 -11.59
CA SER A 269 7.53 1.60 -12.46
C SER A 269 6.82 2.92 -12.20
N LEU A 270 5.50 2.89 -12.04
CA LEU A 270 4.71 4.06 -11.69
C LEU A 270 5.01 4.60 -10.30
N TYR A 271 5.26 3.71 -9.33
CA TYR A 271 5.70 4.12 -8.00
C TYR A 271 7.03 4.88 -8.08
N VAL A 272 8.04 4.39 -8.79
CA VAL A 272 9.28 5.18 -8.92
C VAL A 272 9.06 6.46 -9.73
N ALA A 273 8.21 6.42 -10.75
CA ALA A 273 7.89 7.59 -11.58
C ALA A 273 7.15 8.70 -10.82
N HIS A 274 6.22 8.40 -9.90
CA HIS A 274 5.53 9.46 -9.13
C HIS A 274 6.48 10.18 -8.18
N ILE A 275 7.56 9.53 -7.76
CA ILE A 275 8.60 10.16 -6.94
C ILE A 275 9.49 11.02 -7.82
N ILE A 276 10.17 10.41 -8.80
CA ILE A 276 11.19 11.09 -9.60
C ILE A 276 10.57 12.12 -10.55
N LEU A 277 9.50 11.77 -11.26
CA LEU A 277 8.86 12.66 -12.23
C LEU A 277 7.74 13.46 -11.58
N GLY A 278 6.93 12.83 -10.74
CA GLY A 278 5.80 13.51 -10.08
C GLY A 278 6.29 14.57 -9.10
N MET A 279 6.91 14.16 -8.00
CA MET A 279 7.41 15.09 -6.99
C MET A 279 8.59 15.92 -7.53
N GLY A 280 9.49 15.34 -8.32
CA GLY A 280 10.59 16.10 -8.93
C GLY A 280 10.14 17.23 -9.87
N THR A 281 8.99 17.11 -10.55
CA THR A 281 8.44 18.24 -11.33
C THR A 281 7.86 19.32 -10.42
N LEU A 282 7.16 18.96 -9.35
CA LEU A 282 6.69 19.92 -8.35
C LEU A 282 7.85 20.66 -7.68
N GLU A 283 8.94 19.94 -7.38
CA GLU A 283 10.18 20.51 -6.85
C GLU A 283 10.79 21.51 -7.82
N ALA A 284 10.93 21.13 -9.10
CA ALA A 284 11.46 22.01 -10.15
C ALA A 284 10.60 23.27 -10.37
N MET A 285 9.31 23.19 -10.08
CA MET A 285 8.37 24.33 -10.12
C MET A 285 8.38 25.16 -8.81
N GLY A 286 9.16 24.76 -7.81
CA GLY A 286 9.20 25.42 -6.50
C GLY A 286 7.89 25.29 -5.72
N GLN A 287 7.14 24.21 -5.92
CA GLN A 287 5.79 24.00 -5.33
C GLN A 287 5.80 23.01 -4.14
N LEU A 288 6.97 22.61 -3.67
CA LEU A 288 7.14 21.74 -2.49
C LEU A 288 7.48 22.54 -1.21
N ASP A 289 6.78 23.67 -1.01
CA ASP A 289 7.08 24.66 0.04
C ASP A 289 5.86 24.98 0.93
N GLY A 290 4.77 24.23 0.80
CA GLY A 290 3.52 24.48 1.53
C GLY A 290 2.64 25.59 0.94
N SER A 291 3.04 26.22 -0.18
CA SER A 291 2.28 27.34 -0.78
C SER A 291 1.00 26.92 -1.51
N LEU A 292 0.87 25.64 -1.88
CA LEU A 292 -0.27 25.11 -2.62
C LEU A 292 -1.52 24.97 -1.73
N THR A 293 -2.70 25.21 -2.33
CA THR A 293 -3.98 24.88 -1.67
C THR A 293 -4.28 23.38 -1.77
N PRO A 294 -5.12 22.83 -0.88
CA PRO A 294 -5.56 21.43 -0.97
C PRO A 294 -6.15 21.04 -2.33
N GLU A 295 -6.92 21.92 -2.95
CA GLU A 295 -7.53 21.68 -4.27
C GLU A 295 -6.48 21.68 -5.39
N ALA A 296 -5.48 22.54 -5.30
CA ALA A 296 -4.42 22.62 -6.29
C ALA A 296 -3.56 21.35 -6.30
N ILE A 297 -3.08 20.90 -5.13
CA ILE A 297 -2.27 19.67 -5.03
C ILE A 297 -3.10 18.43 -5.40
N PHE A 298 -4.38 18.42 -5.08
CA PHE A 298 -5.31 17.37 -5.51
C PHE A 298 -5.48 17.35 -7.03
N GLY A 299 -5.61 18.51 -7.66
CA GLY A 299 -5.64 18.66 -9.12
C GLY A 299 -4.36 18.15 -9.79
N PHE A 300 -3.19 18.52 -9.27
CA PHE A 300 -1.90 18.00 -9.74
C PHE A 300 -1.83 16.47 -9.62
N SER A 301 -2.29 15.93 -8.50
CA SER A 301 -2.30 14.48 -8.24
C SER A 301 -3.19 13.74 -9.26
N LEU A 302 -4.40 14.25 -9.52
CA LEU A 302 -5.30 13.68 -10.53
C LEU A 302 -4.73 13.80 -11.94
N GLY A 303 -4.13 14.95 -12.27
CA GLY A 303 -3.46 15.17 -13.56
C GLY A 303 -2.32 14.18 -13.77
N PHE A 304 -1.50 13.94 -12.75
CA PHE A 304 -0.43 12.94 -12.79
C PHE A 304 -0.99 11.53 -12.97
N CYS A 305 -2.05 11.15 -12.26
CA CYS A 305 -2.68 9.83 -12.41
C CYS A 305 -3.27 9.62 -13.82
N ALA A 306 -3.92 10.64 -14.38
CA ALA A 306 -4.43 10.60 -15.75
C ALA A 306 -3.30 10.49 -16.78
N LEU A 307 -2.22 11.25 -16.60
CA LEU A 307 -1.03 11.16 -17.45
C LEU A 307 -0.39 9.77 -17.37
N ALA A 308 -0.22 9.22 -16.16
CA ALA A 308 0.30 7.88 -15.95
C ALA A 308 -0.56 6.82 -16.64
N MET A 309 -1.89 6.98 -16.63
CA MET A 309 -2.81 6.11 -17.34
C MET A 309 -2.56 6.11 -18.86
N VAL A 310 -2.47 7.31 -19.46
CA VAL A 310 -2.20 7.44 -20.90
C VAL A 310 -0.80 6.91 -21.25
N MET A 311 0.22 7.27 -20.47
CA MET A 311 1.60 6.86 -20.74
C MET A 311 1.80 5.34 -20.63
N THR A 312 1.16 4.68 -19.66
CA THR A 312 1.23 3.21 -19.53
C THR A 312 0.47 2.51 -20.65
N TRP A 313 -0.64 3.09 -21.12
CA TRP A 313 -1.34 2.59 -22.30
C TRP A 313 -0.45 2.68 -23.55
N VAL A 314 0.20 3.82 -23.79
CA VAL A 314 1.18 3.99 -24.88
C VAL A 314 2.33 3.00 -24.72
N TRP A 315 2.86 2.83 -23.50
CA TRP A 315 3.94 1.89 -23.23
C TRP A 315 3.57 0.43 -23.56
N ASN A 316 2.31 0.03 -23.32
CA ASN A 316 1.86 -1.32 -23.66
C ASN A 316 1.91 -1.62 -25.17
N LEU A 317 1.96 -0.60 -26.03
CA LEU A 317 2.21 -0.77 -27.46
C LEU A 317 3.65 -1.20 -27.76
N LEU A 318 4.59 -0.88 -26.86
CA LEU A 318 6.02 -1.16 -27.01
C LEU A 318 6.46 -2.40 -26.21
N ALA A 319 5.99 -2.56 -24.98
CA ALA A 319 6.39 -3.64 -24.10
C ALA A 319 5.26 -4.09 -23.15
N PRO A 320 5.15 -5.40 -22.88
CA PRO A 320 4.04 -5.97 -22.10
C PRO A 320 4.14 -5.71 -20.58
N ARG A 321 5.24 -5.11 -20.11
CA ARG A 321 5.54 -4.84 -18.71
C ARG A 321 6.30 -3.53 -18.60
N GLY A 322 6.21 -2.87 -17.45
CA GLY A 322 6.99 -1.68 -17.18
C GLY A 322 8.49 -1.99 -17.07
N PRO A 323 9.33 -0.94 -17.17
CA PRO A 323 10.79 -1.09 -17.16
C PRO A 323 11.29 -1.76 -15.87
N LEU A 324 10.83 -1.33 -14.69
CA LEU A 324 11.27 -1.89 -13.41
C LEU A 324 10.69 -3.29 -13.16
N GLU A 325 9.45 -3.56 -13.58
CA GLU A 325 8.88 -4.89 -13.54
C GLU A 325 9.66 -5.86 -14.44
N THR A 326 10.11 -5.39 -15.60
CA THR A 326 10.93 -6.17 -16.54
C THR A 326 12.30 -6.45 -15.95
N MET A 327 12.94 -5.45 -15.34
CA MET A 327 14.22 -5.60 -14.64
C MET A 327 14.11 -6.61 -13.50
N MET A 328 13.14 -6.42 -12.60
CA MET A 328 12.91 -7.34 -11.47
C MET A 328 12.64 -8.76 -11.95
N ARG A 329 11.85 -8.92 -13.02
CA ARG A 329 11.58 -10.24 -13.61
C ARG A 329 12.88 -10.90 -14.08
N ARG A 330 13.69 -10.20 -14.89
CA ARG A 330 14.96 -10.73 -15.42
C ARG A 330 15.91 -11.18 -14.32
N ILE A 331 16.07 -10.36 -13.27
CA ILE A 331 16.91 -10.70 -12.12
C ILE A 331 16.37 -11.94 -11.40
N SER A 332 15.06 -11.98 -11.16
CA SER A 332 14.42 -13.10 -10.45
C SER A 332 14.38 -14.41 -11.25
N GLU A 333 14.40 -14.34 -12.59
CA GLU A 333 14.43 -15.51 -13.48
C GLU A 333 15.75 -16.29 -13.38
N ILE A 334 16.85 -15.67 -12.96
CA ILE A 334 18.13 -16.34 -12.69
C ILE A 334 18.01 -17.37 -11.56
N PHE A 335 17.04 -17.20 -10.66
CA PHE A 335 16.83 -18.02 -9.47
C PHE A 335 15.68 -19.03 -9.59
N ARG A 336 15.11 -19.20 -10.79
CA ARG A 336 14.07 -20.21 -11.07
C ARG A 336 14.66 -21.60 -11.17
#